data_AF-A0A3B9NZC3-F1
#
_entry.id   AF-A0A3B9NZC3-F1
#
_cell.length_a   1.000
_cell.length_b   1.000
_cell.length_c   1.000
_cell.angle_alpha   90.00
_cell.angle_beta   90.00
_cell.angle_gamma   90.00
#
_symmetry.space_group_name_H-M   'P 1'
#
loop_
_entity.id
_entity.type
_entity.pdbx_description
1 polymer ?
#
loop_
_entity_poly.entity_id
_entity_poly.type
_entity_poly.pdbx_seq_one_letter_code
_entity_poly.pdbx_strand_id
1 'polypeptide(L)'
;MLLLDVGNSRCKWALVQDGAWTHQGVAGNTEWIALQHAFAALPVPDRVVVSNVAGEAMAQRLRAVCAEWKCPLEFVTASAQCCGVHNGYEQTERLGSDRWAALIAAWQRVRGACLVVNCGTATTVDALSAQGEFLGGLILPGVSLMQHSLATNTAQLIAEQGTLQDFPRNTADAIH
;
A
#
# COMPACT_ATOMS: atom_id res chain seq x y z
N MET A 1 16.90 9.21 -4.26
CA MET A 1 15.63 8.81 -4.93
C MET A 1 14.43 9.03 -4.02
N LEU A 2 13.27 9.37 -4.57
CA LEU A 2 12.01 9.47 -3.84
C LEU A 2 11.15 8.23 -4.11
N LEU A 3 10.59 7.64 -3.07
CA LEU A 3 9.70 6.47 -3.11
C LEU A 3 8.29 6.87 -2.69
N LEU A 4 7.28 6.47 -3.44
CA LEU A 4 5.87 6.71 -3.14
C LEU A 4 5.10 5.39 -3.12
N ASP A 5 4.32 5.17 -2.07
CA ASP A 5 3.32 4.11 -1.92
C ASP A 5 1.94 4.74 -1.81
N VAL A 6 1.18 4.66 -2.90
CA VAL A 6 -0.07 5.38 -3.09
C VAL A 6 -1.23 4.40 -3.14
N GLY A 7 -1.78 4.15 -1.95
CA GLY A 7 -2.97 3.34 -1.74
C GLY A 7 -4.25 4.13 -1.94
N ASN A 8 -5.40 3.46 -1.83
CA ASN A 8 -6.73 4.09 -2.03
C ASN A 8 -7.05 5.22 -1.04
N SER A 9 -6.48 5.19 0.17
CA SER A 9 -6.80 6.19 1.21
C SER A 9 -5.71 7.24 1.43
N ARG A 10 -4.43 6.87 1.25
CA ARG A 10 -3.30 7.72 1.61
C ARG A 10 -2.08 7.46 0.72
N CYS A 11 -1.26 8.49 0.57
CA CYS A 11 0.07 8.46 -0.02
C CYS A 11 1.11 8.43 1.10
N LYS A 12 1.91 7.38 1.16
CA LYS A 12 3.12 7.32 1.99
C LYS A 12 4.31 7.60 1.09
N TRP A 13 5.29 8.34 1.58
CA TRP A 13 6.48 8.65 0.78
C TRP A 13 7.73 8.72 1.64
N ALA A 14 8.87 8.44 1.02
CA ALA A 14 10.18 8.53 1.66
C ALA A 14 11.25 8.97 0.65
N LEU A 15 12.06 9.95 1.02
CA LEU A 15 13.27 10.29 0.30
C LEU A 15 14.42 9.44 0.84
N VAL A 16 15.11 8.75 -0.08
CA VAL A 16 16.25 7.89 0.22
C VAL A 16 17.51 8.47 -0.41
N GLN A 17 18.52 8.74 0.40
CA GLN A 17 19.86 9.20 -0.01
C GLN A 17 20.89 8.27 0.63
N ASP A 18 21.84 7.80 -0.19
CA ASP A 18 22.92 6.88 0.26
C ASP A 18 22.42 5.65 1.05
N GLY A 19 21.25 5.13 0.66
CA GLY A 19 20.61 3.97 1.31
C GLY A 19 19.86 4.29 2.61
N ALA A 20 19.89 5.52 3.10
CA ALA A 20 19.20 5.96 4.31
C ALA A 20 17.93 6.77 3.97
N TRP A 21 16.89 6.61 4.78
CA TRP A 21 15.69 7.45 4.69
C TRP A 21 15.99 8.80 5.35
N THR A 22 16.03 9.87 4.56
CA THR A 22 16.34 11.23 5.06
C THR A 22 15.09 12.05 5.33
N HIS A 23 14.03 11.81 4.57
CA HIS A 23 12.71 12.41 4.79
C HIS A 23 11.62 11.37 4.58
N GLN A 24 10.51 11.49 5.29
CA GLN A 24 9.34 10.64 5.09
C GLN A 24 8.07 11.35 5.52
N GLY A 25 6.94 10.90 5.00
CA GLY A 25 5.65 11.43 5.41
C GLY A 25 4.49 10.58 4.91
N VAL A 26 3.30 10.97 5.39
CA VAL A 26 2.02 10.40 4.99
C VAL A 26 1.05 11.55 4.78
N ALA A 27 0.32 11.51 3.67
CA ALA A 27 -0.77 12.44 3.40
C ALA A 27 -2.01 11.66 2.94
N GLY A 28 -3.19 12.07 3.40
CA GLY A 28 -4.45 11.56 2.85
C GLY A 28 -4.56 11.88 1.36
N ASN A 29 -5.24 11.04 0.57
CA ASN A 29 -5.38 11.28 -0.87
C ASN A 29 -6.17 12.56 -1.22
N THR A 30 -6.91 13.11 -0.26
CA THR A 30 -7.60 14.39 -0.34
C THR A 30 -6.74 15.57 0.13
N GLU A 31 -5.64 15.33 0.84
CA GLU A 31 -4.76 16.33 1.46
C GLU A 31 -3.64 16.75 0.48
N TRP A 32 -4.01 16.96 -0.79
CA TRP A 32 -3.06 17.18 -1.87
C TRP A 32 -2.12 18.38 -1.64
N ILE A 33 -2.65 19.47 -1.07
CA ILE A 33 -1.88 20.69 -0.75
C ILE A 33 -0.75 20.37 0.24
N ALA A 34 -1.03 19.54 1.25
CA ALA A 34 -0.02 19.15 2.23
C ALA A 34 1.10 18.33 1.57
N LEU A 35 0.76 17.44 0.62
CA LEU A 35 1.75 16.68 -0.13
C LEU A 35 2.61 17.60 -1.01
N GLN A 36 2.02 18.55 -1.72
CA GLN A 36 2.76 19.53 -2.53
C GLN A 36 3.73 20.36 -1.69
N HIS A 37 3.28 20.85 -0.53
CA HIS A 37 4.13 21.60 0.39
C HIS A 37 5.29 20.75 0.91
N ALA A 38 5.02 19.49 1.27
CA ALA A 38 6.06 18.56 1.70
C ALA A 38 7.10 18.34 0.60
N PHE A 39 6.67 18.14 -0.65
CA PHE A 39 7.56 17.90 -1.79
C PHE A 39 8.38 19.14 -2.16
N ALA A 40 7.79 20.34 -2.08
CA ALA A 40 8.52 21.59 -2.32
C ALA A 40 9.67 21.82 -1.33
N ALA A 41 9.59 21.24 -0.12
CA ALA A 41 10.63 21.33 0.90
C ALA A 41 11.74 20.27 0.75
N LEU A 42 11.61 19.30 -0.17
CA LEU A 42 12.60 18.25 -0.37
C LEU A 42 13.76 18.72 -1.26
N PRO A 43 14.98 18.22 -1.03
CA PRO A 43 16.02 18.31 -2.05
C PRO A 43 15.58 17.55 -3.31
N VAL A 44 16.01 18.03 -4.48
CA VAL A 44 15.62 17.44 -5.77
C VAL A 44 16.09 15.97 -5.82
N PRO A 45 15.17 15.01 -6.02
CA PRO A 45 15.54 13.59 -6.10
C PRO A 45 16.15 13.26 -7.48
N ASP A 46 17.08 12.31 -7.52
CA ASP A 46 17.67 11.83 -8.79
C ASP A 46 16.66 11.07 -9.66
N ARG A 47 15.66 10.45 -9.02
CA ARG A 47 14.52 9.75 -9.62
C ARG A 47 13.39 9.58 -8.62
N VAL A 48 12.19 9.38 -9.12
CA VAL A 48 10.97 9.11 -8.35
C VAL A 48 10.41 7.75 -8.78
N VAL A 49 10.10 6.88 -7.81
CA VAL A 49 9.51 5.56 -8.04
C VAL A 49 8.18 5.48 -7.30
N VAL A 50 7.12 5.09 -8.00
CA VAL A 50 5.74 5.14 -7.51
C VAL A 50 5.07 3.77 -7.61
N SER A 51 4.68 3.22 -6.48
CA SER A 51 3.61 2.22 -6.40
C SER A 51 2.27 2.98 -6.32
N ASN A 52 1.37 2.76 -7.28
CA ASN A 52 0.06 3.42 -7.31
C ASN A 52 -1.06 2.40 -7.59
N VAL A 53 -1.99 2.30 -6.64
CA VAL A 53 -3.24 1.54 -6.78
C VAL A 53 -4.47 2.44 -6.59
N ALA A 54 -4.29 3.76 -6.51
CA ALA A 54 -5.35 4.76 -6.35
C ALA A 54 -5.92 5.28 -7.70
N GLY A 55 -5.51 4.68 -8.82
CA GLY A 55 -6.02 4.97 -10.16
C GLY A 55 -5.31 6.11 -10.91
N GLU A 56 -5.76 6.34 -12.14
CA GLU A 56 -5.07 7.22 -13.11
C GLU A 56 -5.16 8.71 -12.75
N ALA A 57 -6.26 9.15 -12.13
CA ALA A 57 -6.40 10.54 -11.69
C ALA A 57 -5.30 10.91 -10.68
N MET A 58 -4.94 9.99 -9.79
CA MET A 58 -3.83 10.17 -8.86
C MET A 58 -2.48 10.15 -9.59
N ALA A 59 -2.29 9.23 -10.55
CA ALA A 59 -1.07 9.18 -11.36
C ALA A 59 -0.80 10.51 -12.09
N GLN A 60 -1.84 11.12 -12.67
CA GLN A 60 -1.73 12.42 -13.34
C GLN A 60 -1.32 13.55 -12.39
N ARG A 61 -1.89 13.58 -11.18
CA ARG A 61 -1.50 14.56 -10.14
C ARG A 61 -0.04 14.39 -9.74
N LEU A 62 0.42 13.15 -9.55
CA LEU A 62 1.81 12.85 -9.22
C LEU A 62 2.77 13.26 -10.35
N ARG A 63 2.40 13.03 -11.62
CA ARG A 63 3.18 13.53 -12.76
C ARG A 63 3.31 15.05 -12.73
N ALA A 64 2.24 15.77 -12.43
CA ALA A 64 2.24 17.22 -12.38
C ALA A 64 3.14 17.76 -11.26
N VAL A 65 3.05 17.23 -10.03
CA VAL A 65 3.88 17.72 -8.90
C VAL A 65 5.36 17.34 -9.07
N CYS A 66 5.66 16.17 -9.62
CA CYS A 66 7.04 15.74 -9.82
C CYS A 66 7.70 16.42 -11.02
N ALA A 67 6.94 17.07 -11.91
CA ALA A 67 7.47 17.69 -13.13
C ALA A 67 8.51 18.78 -12.84
N GLU A 68 8.38 19.48 -11.71
CA GLU A 68 9.31 20.55 -11.30
C GLU A 68 10.74 20.04 -11.08
N TRP A 69 10.90 18.79 -10.63
CA TRP A 69 12.20 18.19 -10.36
C TRP A 69 12.97 17.79 -11.61
N LYS A 70 12.31 17.67 -12.77
CA LYS A 70 12.92 17.27 -14.05
C LYS A 70 13.77 15.99 -13.96
N CYS A 71 13.37 15.06 -13.10
CA CYS A 71 14.01 13.75 -12.93
C CYS A 71 13.09 12.63 -13.45
N PRO A 72 13.63 11.41 -13.69
CA PRO A 72 12.82 10.27 -14.10
C PRO A 72 11.73 9.95 -13.06
N LEU A 73 10.51 9.74 -13.55
CA LEU A 73 9.36 9.30 -12.76
C LEU A 73 8.88 7.95 -13.30
N GLU A 74 9.01 6.92 -12.48
CA GLU A 74 8.72 5.53 -12.84
C GLU A 74 7.55 5.00 -12.00
N PHE A 75 6.55 4.42 -12.67
CA PHE A 75 5.47 3.71 -11.98
C PHE A 75 5.79 2.23 -11.95
N VAL A 76 5.80 1.65 -10.75
CA VAL A 76 5.96 0.22 -10.54
C VAL A 76 4.71 -0.48 -11.08
N THR A 77 4.95 -1.46 -11.95
CA THR A 77 3.92 -2.40 -12.42
C THR A 77 4.37 -3.80 -12.07
N ALA A 78 3.39 -4.67 -11.78
CA ALA A 78 3.68 -6.08 -11.63
C ALA A 78 4.13 -6.66 -12.96
N SER A 79 5.13 -7.54 -12.90
CA SER A 79 5.70 -8.24 -14.06
C SER A 79 5.69 -9.74 -13.79
N ALA A 80 6.00 -10.54 -14.80
CA ALA A 80 6.13 -11.99 -14.64
C ALA A 80 7.23 -12.40 -13.66
N GLN A 81 8.31 -11.62 -13.60
CA GLN A 81 9.39 -11.82 -12.66
C GLN A 81 10.14 -10.51 -12.38
N CYS A 82 10.60 -10.35 -11.15
CA CYS A 82 11.48 -9.23 -10.77
C CYS A 82 12.21 -9.58 -9.47
N CYS A 83 13.49 -9.18 -9.37
CA CYS A 83 14.27 -9.28 -8.13
C CYS A 83 14.24 -10.67 -7.44
N GLY A 84 14.18 -11.73 -8.24
CA GLY A 84 14.12 -13.12 -7.76
C GLY A 84 12.75 -13.60 -7.33
N VAL A 85 11.68 -12.82 -7.56
CA VAL A 85 10.29 -13.23 -7.37
C VAL A 85 9.65 -13.56 -8.72
N HIS A 86 8.96 -14.70 -8.81
CA HIS A 86 8.12 -15.09 -9.95
C HIS A 86 6.66 -14.84 -9.60
N ASN A 87 5.93 -14.19 -10.49
CA ASN A 87 4.53 -13.83 -10.28
C ASN A 87 3.62 -14.95 -10.80
N GLY A 88 2.95 -15.66 -9.89
CA GLY A 88 2.04 -16.76 -10.24
C GLY A 88 0.62 -16.35 -10.62
N TYR A 89 0.32 -15.04 -10.77
CA TYR A 89 -0.94 -14.63 -11.38
C TYR A 89 -1.02 -15.07 -12.85
N GLU A 90 -2.21 -15.52 -13.29
CA GLU A 90 -2.48 -15.81 -14.70
C GLU A 90 -2.23 -14.60 -15.61
N GLN A 91 -2.60 -13.41 -15.11
CA GLN A 91 -2.35 -12.11 -15.74
C GLN A 91 -1.52 -11.27 -14.79
N THR A 92 -0.21 -11.38 -14.93
CA THR A 92 0.78 -10.86 -13.97
C THR A 92 0.62 -9.37 -13.69
N GLU A 93 0.24 -8.59 -14.71
CA GLU A 93 0.01 -7.15 -14.67
C GLU A 93 -1.22 -6.73 -13.85
N ARG A 94 -2.13 -7.66 -13.53
CA ARG A 94 -3.30 -7.39 -12.68
C ARG A 94 -2.98 -7.40 -11.19
N LEU A 95 -1.80 -7.89 -10.79
CA LEU A 95 -1.39 -7.81 -9.41
C LEU A 95 -1.11 -6.35 -9.04
N GLY A 96 -1.67 -5.90 -7.91
CA GLY A 96 -1.43 -4.55 -7.38
C GLY A 96 0.06 -4.28 -7.21
N SER A 97 0.50 -3.09 -7.63
CA SER A 97 1.91 -2.68 -7.55
C SER A 97 2.43 -2.65 -6.11
N ASP A 98 1.55 -2.39 -5.15
CA ASP A 98 1.81 -2.43 -3.71
C ASP A 98 2.10 -3.85 -3.21
N ARG A 99 1.25 -4.82 -3.57
CA ARG A 99 1.46 -6.25 -3.27
C ARG A 99 2.72 -6.77 -3.94
N TRP A 100 2.96 -6.37 -5.18
CA TRP A 100 4.17 -6.76 -5.92
C TRP A 100 5.45 -6.25 -5.23
N ALA A 101 5.49 -4.97 -4.86
CA ALA A 101 6.61 -4.40 -4.12
C ALA A 101 6.80 -5.08 -2.75
N ALA A 102 5.71 -5.41 -2.06
CA ALA A 102 5.75 -6.12 -0.78
C ALA A 102 6.32 -7.54 -0.90
N LEU A 103 5.92 -8.29 -1.94
CA LEU A 103 6.46 -9.62 -2.24
C LEU A 103 7.96 -9.58 -2.53
N ILE A 104 8.40 -8.63 -3.35
CA ILE A 104 9.83 -8.41 -3.62
C ILE A 104 10.57 -8.10 -2.32
N ALA A 105 10.07 -7.17 -1.51
CA ALA A 105 10.68 -6.81 -0.24
C ALA A 105 10.76 -7.99 0.73
N ALA A 106 9.69 -8.80 0.82
CA ALA A 106 9.65 -9.99 1.65
C ALA A 106 10.69 -11.03 1.20
N TRP A 107 10.78 -11.28 -0.11
CA TRP A 107 11.78 -12.21 -0.66
C TRP A 107 13.21 -11.77 -0.35
N GLN A 108 13.51 -10.47 -0.49
CA GLN A 108 14.84 -9.92 -0.20
C GLN A 108 15.20 -10.04 1.29
N ARG A 109 14.21 -10.04 2.19
CA ARG A 109 14.42 -10.14 3.65
C ARG A 109 14.48 -11.58 4.15
N VAL A 110 13.61 -12.44 3.64
CA VAL A 110 13.39 -13.78 4.22
C VAL A 110 14.14 -14.86 3.46
N ARG A 111 14.23 -14.77 2.12
CA ARG A 111 14.82 -15.80 1.25
C ARG A 111 14.30 -17.22 1.55
N GLY A 112 12.99 -17.31 1.81
CA GLY A 112 12.31 -18.56 2.16
C GLY A 112 10.79 -18.39 2.09
N ALA A 113 10.07 -19.47 2.36
CA ALA A 113 8.61 -19.47 2.33
C ALA A 113 8.04 -18.55 3.42
N CYS A 114 7.10 -17.69 3.04
CA CYS A 114 6.46 -16.77 3.99
C CYS A 114 5.08 -16.32 3.52
N LEU A 115 4.30 -15.82 4.47
CA LEU A 115 3.09 -15.03 4.20
C LEU A 115 3.41 -13.54 4.36
N VAL A 116 2.99 -12.74 3.38
CA VAL A 116 3.01 -11.28 3.47
C VAL A 116 1.60 -10.81 3.78
N VAL A 117 1.40 -10.31 5.00
CA VAL A 117 0.10 -9.81 5.46
C VAL A 117 0.15 -8.29 5.55
N ASN A 118 -0.71 -7.61 4.78
CA ASN A 118 -0.79 -6.16 4.80
C ASN A 118 -2.17 -5.73 5.28
N CYS A 119 -2.24 -4.98 6.37
CA CYS A 119 -3.49 -4.52 6.98
C CYS A 119 -3.70 -3.03 6.68
N GLY A 120 -4.47 -2.72 5.64
CA GLY A 120 -4.80 -1.36 5.24
C GLY A 120 -6.30 -1.18 5.01
N THR A 121 -6.65 -0.39 3.98
CA THR A 121 -8.06 -0.24 3.52
C THR A 121 -8.67 -1.60 3.18
N ALA A 122 -7.88 -2.46 2.55
CA ALA A 122 -8.12 -3.89 2.46
C ALA A 122 -7.03 -4.62 3.26
N THR A 123 -7.34 -5.82 3.73
CA THR A 123 -6.34 -6.74 4.26
C THR A 123 -5.94 -7.69 3.12
N THR A 124 -4.64 -7.79 2.83
CA THR A 124 -4.13 -8.75 1.85
C THR A 124 -3.28 -9.81 2.54
N VAL A 125 -3.34 -11.04 2.05
CA VAL A 125 -2.50 -12.15 2.50
C VAL A 125 -1.91 -12.82 1.28
N ASP A 126 -0.61 -12.67 1.08
CA ASP A 126 0.12 -13.15 -0.09
C ASP A 126 1.07 -14.29 0.28
N ALA A 127 1.00 -15.41 -0.43
CA ALA A 127 1.85 -16.56 -0.18
C ALA A 127 3.05 -16.58 -1.12
N LEU A 128 4.25 -16.64 -0.54
CA LEU A 128 5.51 -16.78 -1.26
C LEU A 128 6.14 -18.14 -0.94
N SER A 129 6.53 -18.89 -1.96
CA SER A 129 7.21 -20.19 -1.82
C SER A 129 8.68 -20.02 -1.40
N ALA A 130 9.33 -21.12 -1.00
CA ALA A 130 10.76 -21.13 -0.68
C ALA A 130 11.66 -20.88 -1.91
N GLN A 131 11.08 -20.86 -3.11
CA GLN A 131 11.77 -20.62 -4.38
C GLN A 131 11.50 -19.21 -4.93
N GLY A 132 10.79 -18.36 -4.18
CA GLY A 132 10.43 -17.02 -4.61
C GLY A 132 9.23 -16.99 -5.56
N GLU A 133 8.40 -18.03 -5.59
CA GLU A 133 7.18 -18.02 -6.40
C GLU A 133 6.04 -17.42 -5.57
N PHE A 134 5.40 -16.38 -6.09
CA PHE A 134 4.14 -15.90 -5.56
C PHE A 134 3.03 -16.86 -5.98
N LEU A 135 2.51 -17.62 -5.02
CA LEU A 135 1.54 -18.70 -5.24
C LEU A 135 0.09 -18.19 -5.38
N GLY A 136 -0.12 -16.90 -5.14
CA GLY A 136 -1.43 -16.28 -5.03
C GLY A 136 -1.68 -15.72 -3.63
N GLY A 137 -2.84 -15.10 -3.46
CA GLY A 137 -3.19 -14.46 -2.19
C GLY A 137 -4.65 -14.03 -2.11
N LEU A 138 -5.05 -13.64 -0.91
CA LEU A 138 -6.41 -13.23 -0.58
C LEU A 138 -6.49 -11.71 -0.46
N ILE A 139 -7.65 -11.16 -0.84
CA ILE A 139 -8.03 -9.77 -0.56
C ILE A 139 -9.30 -9.82 0.28
N LEU A 140 -9.24 -9.21 1.45
CA LEU A 140 -10.29 -9.18 2.45
C LEU A 140 -10.63 -7.71 2.75
N PRO A 141 -11.87 -7.39 3.16
CA PRO A 141 -12.17 -6.06 3.68
C PRO A 141 -11.26 -5.74 4.88
N GLY A 142 -10.72 -4.53 4.94
CA GLY A 142 -9.99 -4.06 6.12
C GLY A 142 -10.95 -3.89 7.31
N VAL A 143 -10.39 -3.81 8.53
CA VAL A 143 -11.18 -3.73 9.77
C VAL A 143 -12.23 -2.63 9.74
N SER A 144 -11.84 -1.41 9.35
CA SER A 144 -12.78 -0.29 9.25
C SER A 144 -13.89 -0.53 8.22
N LEU A 145 -13.60 -1.23 7.11
CA LEU A 145 -14.60 -1.56 6.10
C LEU A 145 -15.56 -2.65 6.62
N MET A 146 -15.06 -3.66 7.34
CA MET A 146 -15.89 -4.67 7.99
C MET A 146 -16.87 -4.01 8.98
N GLN A 147 -16.37 -3.16 9.88
CA GLN A 147 -17.17 -2.41 10.85
C GLN A 147 -18.20 -1.51 10.15
N HIS A 148 -17.78 -0.76 9.13
CA HIS A 148 -18.69 0.10 8.35
C HIS A 148 -19.77 -0.69 7.62
N SER A 149 -19.43 -1.89 7.10
CA SER A 149 -20.41 -2.73 6.41
C SER A 149 -21.51 -3.22 7.34
N LEU A 150 -21.18 -3.56 8.60
CA LEU A 150 -22.16 -3.93 9.62
C LEU A 150 -23.05 -2.75 9.99
N ALA A 151 -22.45 -1.58 10.24
CA ALA A 151 -23.17 -0.38 10.63
C ALA A 151 -24.13 0.13 9.55
N THR A 152 -23.78 -0.04 8.27
CA THR A 152 -24.56 0.52 7.16
C THR A 152 -25.60 -0.46 6.61
N ASN A 153 -25.37 -1.77 6.71
CA ASN A 153 -26.23 -2.79 6.11
C ASN A 153 -27.08 -3.57 7.11
N THR A 154 -27.09 -3.17 8.39
CA THR A 154 -27.95 -3.79 9.40
C THR A 154 -28.72 -2.72 10.16
N ALA A 155 -29.98 -3.01 10.51
CA ALA A 155 -30.86 -2.02 11.14
C ALA A 155 -30.57 -1.80 12.64
N GLN A 156 -29.82 -2.70 13.28
CA GLN A 156 -29.67 -2.74 14.75
C GLN A 156 -28.22 -2.70 15.24
N LEU A 157 -27.21 -2.78 14.35
CA LEU A 157 -25.81 -2.62 14.74
C LEU A 157 -25.42 -1.16 14.56
N ILE A 158 -25.48 -0.39 15.64
CA ILE A 158 -25.01 0.99 15.65
C ILE A 158 -23.50 0.96 15.84
N ALA A 159 -22.78 1.79 15.08
CA ALA A 159 -21.34 1.98 15.26
C ALA A 159 -21.08 2.70 16.58
N GLU A 160 -20.94 1.94 17.67
CA GLU A 160 -20.50 2.42 18.97
C GLU A 160 -19.01 2.12 19.18
N GLN A 161 -18.35 2.88 20.06
CA GLN A 161 -16.95 2.63 20.39
C GLN A 161 -16.82 1.39 21.28
N GLY A 162 -16.44 0.26 20.69
CA GLY A 162 -16.04 -0.95 21.39
C GLY A 162 -14.55 -1.02 21.71
N THR A 163 -14.17 -2.06 22.43
CA THR A 163 -12.79 -2.43 22.77
C THR A 163 -12.54 -3.90 22.45
N LEU A 164 -11.28 -4.24 22.12
CA LEU A 164 -10.90 -5.63 21.86
C LEU A 164 -11.07 -6.48 23.13
N GLN A 165 -11.84 -7.55 23.03
CA GLN A 165 -12.06 -8.53 24.10
C GLN A 165 -11.98 -9.94 23.52
N ASP A 166 -11.37 -10.87 24.25
CA ASP A 166 -11.31 -12.28 23.82
C ASP A 166 -12.71 -12.91 23.70
N PHE A 167 -13.62 -12.52 24.62
CA PHE A 167 -15.01 -12.98 24.67
C PHE A 167 -15.95 -11.78 24.94
N PRO A 168 -16.27 -10.98 23.92
CA PRO A 168 -17.08 -9.78 24.08
C PRO A 168 -18.49 -10.13 24.56
N ARG A 169 -19.03 -9.30 25.48
CA ARG A 169 -20.36 -9.51 26.10
C ARG A 169 -21.35 -8.40 25.76
N ASN A 170 -21.00 -7.51 24.84
CA ASN A 170 -21.87 -6.48 24.30
C ASN A 170 -21.59 -6.31 22.79
N THR A 171 -22.53 -5.68 22.09
CA THR A 171 -22.48 -5.52 20.64
C THR A 171 -21.30 -4.67 20.16
N ALA A 172 -20.95 -3.61 20.89
CA ALA A 172 -19.87 -2.71 20.52
C ALA A 172 -18.51 -3.43 20.51
N ASP A 173 -18.20 -4.17 21.58
CA ASP A 173 -16.98 -4.97 21.68
C ASP A 173 -16.99 -6.16 20.70
N ALA A 174 -18.16 -6.71 20.36
CA ALA A 174 -18.28 -7.81 19.39
C ALA A 174 -18.04 -7.38 17.93
N ILE A 175 -18.18 -6.09 17.63
CA ILE A 175 -17.92 -5.51 16.29
C ILE A 175 -16.48 -5.00 16.18
N HIS A 176 -15.84 -4.66 17.30
CA HIS A 176 -14.51 -4.05 17.35
C HIS A 176 -13.42 -4.96 16.79
#